data_AF-A0A355UGB0-F1
#
_entry.id   AF-A0A355UGB0-F1
#
_cell.length_a   1.000
_cell.length_b   1.000
_cell.length_c   1.000
_cell.angle_alpha   90.00
_cell.angle_beta   90.00
_cell.angle_gamma   90.00
#
_symmetry.space_group_name_H-M   'P 1'
#
loop_
_entity.id
_entity.type
_entity.pdbx_description
1 polymer ?
#
loop_
_entity_poly.entity_id
_entity_poly.type
_entity_poly.pdbx_seq_one_letter_code
_entity_poly.pdbx_strand_id
1 'polypeptide(L)'
;KIINNGYVLTIDETVIYISGDTEHIDEMKKMENKIDIAFLSVNQPYTMTIEQATKATKDIKPKILYPYHYGQTEQITPIHQLIQALKEEQVEVRIRNME
;
A
#
# COMPACT_ATOMS: atom_id res chain seq x y z
N LYS A 1 4.18 12.20 20.64
CA LYS A 1 4.48 12.05 19.20
C LYS A 1 4.60 10.56 18.94
N ILE A 2 3.60 9.94 18.32
CA ILE A 2 3.72 8.53 17.92
C ILE A 2 4.68 8.52 16.74
N ILE A 3 5.74 7.72 16.82
CA ILE A 3 6.70 7.52 15.74
C ILE A 3 6.35 6.17 15.14
N ASN A 4 5.77 6.18 13.95
CA ASN A 4 5.52 4.98 13.15
C ASN A 4 6.59 4.87 12.07
N ASN A 5 6.95 3.64 11.72
CA ASN A 5 7.90 3.34 10.66
C ASN A 5 7.27 2.38 9.66
N GLY A 6 7.57 2.56 8.39
CA GLY A 6 7.51 1.48 7.41
C GLY A 6 8.82 0.69 7.42
N TYR A 7 8.77 -0.55 6.94
CA TYR A 7 9.93 -1.43 6.85
C TYR A 7 10.11 -1.94 5.44
N VAL A 8 11.36 -1.99 4.98
CA VAL A 8 11.76 -2.72 3.78
C VAL A 8 12.54 -3.95 4.25
N LEU A 9 12.05 -5.12 3.88
CA LEU A 9 12.62 -6.42 4.21
C LEU A 9 13.16 -7.03 2.93
N THR A 10 14.40 -7.50 2.96
CA THR A 10 14.96 -8.29 1.87
C THR A 10 15.11 -9.72 2.36
N ILE A 11 14.42 -10.64 1.70
CA ILE A 11 14.51 -12.08 1.96
C ILE A 11 14.98 -12.72 0.68
N ASP A 12 16.23 -13.19 0.68
CA ASP A 12 16.92 -13.62 -0.52
C ASP A 12 16.90 -12.50 -1.59
N GLU A 13 16.41 -12.75 -2.80
CA GLU A 13 16.30 -11.74 -3.86
C GLU A 13 15.01 -10.91 -3.79
N THR A 14 14.08 -11.24 -2.89
CA THR A 14 12.76 -10.57 -2.83
C THR A 14 12.78 -9.39 -1.87
N VAL A 15 12.36 -8.21 -2.36
CA VAL A 15 12.24 -6.98 -1.57
C VAL A 15 10.78 -6.69 -1.25
N ILE A 16 10.45 -6.66 0.04
CA ILE A 16 9.09 -6.47 0.56
C ILE A 16 9.02 -5.15 1.31
N TYR A 17 8.07 -4.29 0.95
CA TYR A 17 7.75 -3.08 1.69
C TYR A 17 6.47 -3.26 2.51
N ILE A 18 6.53 -2.92 3.80
CA ILE A 18 5.37 -2.85 4.69
C ILE A 18 5.25 -1.40 5.16
N SER A 19 4.16 -0.73 4.82
CA SER A 19 4.04 0.72 5.05
C SER A 19 3.96 1.13 6.51
N GLY A 20 3.51 0.22 7.39
CA GLY A 20 2.95 0.62 8.68
C GLY A 20 1.72 1.49 8.46
N ASP A 21 1.35 2.28 9.47
CA ASP A 21 0.30 3.29 9.35
C ASP A 21 0.88 4.60 8.86
N THR A 22 0.56 4.95 7.62
CA THR A 22 1.01 6.18 6.96
C THR A 22 -0.01 6.64 5.93
N GLU A 23 0.00 7.94 5.64
CA GLU A 23 -0.58 8.48 4.40
C GLU A 23 0.41 8.32 3.24
N HIS A 24 0.01 8.74 2.03
CA HIS A 24 0.92 8.87 0.90
C HIS A 24 1.96 9.97 1.18
N ILE A 25 3.25 9.64 1.04
CA ILE A 25 4.37 10.53 1.31
C ILE A 25 5.37 10.52 0.14
N ASP A 26 6.07 11.63 -0.08
CA ASP A 26 7.01 11.78 -1.20
C ASP A 26 8.20 10.80 -1.14
N GLU A 27 8.57 10.32 0.05
CA GLU A 27 9.61 9.32 0.24
C GLU A 27 9.31 8.02 -0.50
N MET A 28 8.04 7.71 -0.79
CA MET A 28 7.65 6.52 -1.56
C MET A 28 8.20 6.52 -2.99
N LYS A 29 8.41 7.69 -3.60
CA LYS A 29 9.05 7.82 -4.93
C LYS A 29 10.50 7.33 -4.93
N LYS A 30 11.18 7.34 -3.78
CA LYS A 30 12.56 6.84 -3.67
C LYS A 30 12.63 5.31 -3.76
N MET A 31 11.49 4.62 -3.65
CA MET A 31 11.35 3.17 -3.74
C MET A 31 10.92 2.69 -5.14
N GLU A 32 10.75 3.59 -6.10
CA GLU A 32 10.31 3.28 -7.47
C GLU A 32 11.12 2.12 -8.08
N ASN A 33 10.42 1.06 -8.52
CA ASN A 33 10.98 -0.15 -9.14
C ASN A 33 11.97 -0.94 -8.26
N LYS A 34 12.00 -0.70 -6.94
CA LYS A 34 12.89 -1.42 -5.99
C LYS A 34 12.15 -2.45 -5.13
N ILE A 35 10.82 -2.46 -5.18
CA ILE A 35 9.97 -3.28 -4.32
C ILE A 35 9.29 -4.35 -5.18
N ASP A 36 9.42 -5.62 -4.80
CA ASP A 36 8.68 -6.69 -5.45
C ASP A 36 7.25 -6.78 -4.91
N ILE A 37 7.10 -6.69 -3.59
CA ILE A 37 5.82 -6.84 -2.89
C ILE A 37 5.61 -5.65 -1.96
N ALA A 38 4.48 -4.96 -2.10
CA ALA A 38 4.10 -3.87 -1.20
C ALA A 38 2.85 -4.24 -0.38
N PHE A 39 2.90 -3.95 0.92
CA PHE A 39 1.75 -3.92 1.82
C PHE A 39 1.45 -2.46 2.17
N LEU A 40 0.29 -1.95 1.74
CA LEU A 40 -0.12 -0.55 1.95
C LEU A 40 -1.39 -0.48 2.80
N SER A 41 -1.37 0.32 3.87
CA SER A 41 -2.50 0.53 4.79
C SER A 41 -3.55 1.42 4.16
N VAL A 42 -4.81 0.96 4.06
CA VAL A 42 -5.86 1.68 3.33
C VAL A 42 -7.14 1.81 4.15
N ASN A 43 -7.10 2.58 5.24
CA ASN A 43 -8.30 2.97 5.98
C ASN A 43 -8.35 4.47 6.25
N GLN A 44 -9.54 4.91 6.65
CA GLN A 44 -9.81 6.26 7.12
C GLN A 44 -10.41 6.22 8.52
N PRO A 45 -10.10 7.22 9.38
CA PRO A 45 -9.28 8.41 9.10
C PRO A 45 -7.77 8.23 9.35
N TYR A 46 -7.30 6.99 9.57
CA TYR A 46 -5.96 6.77 10.15
C TYR A 46 -4.82 6.66 9.12
N THR A 47 -5.09 6.18 7.90
CA THR A 47 -4.05 5.91 6.90
C THR A 47 -4.45 6.41 5.51
N MET A 48 -4.35 5.60 4.45
CA MET A 48 -4.60 6.04 3.08
C MET A 48 -6.07 5.89 2.67
N THR A 49 -6.57 6.89 1.94
CA THR A 49 -7.71 6.71 1.03
C THR A 49 -7.33 5.81 -0.16
N ILE A 50 -8.32 5.33 -0.91
CA ILE A 50 -8.10 4.61 -2.18
C ILE A 50 -7.26 5.44 -3.16
N GLU A 51 -7.49 6.76 -3.22
CA GLU A 51 -6.74 7.66 -4.09
C GLU A 51 -5.26 7.76 -3.67
N GLN A 52 -5.00 7.93 -2.38
CA GLN A 52 -3.64 7.95 -1.83
C GLN A 52 -2.93 6.61 -2.05
N ALA A 53 -3.61 5.48 -1.82
CA ALA A 53 -3.04 4.15 -2.07
C ALA A 53 -2.73 3.93 -3.56
N THR A 54 -3.58 4.45 -4.45
CA THR A 54 -3.33 4.43 -5.91
C THR A 54 -2.07 5.24 -6.25
N LYS A 55 -1.93 6.46 -5.72
CA LYS A 55 -0.74 7.30 -5.91
C LYS A 55 0.53 6.65 -5.37
N ALA A 56 0.48 6.13 -4.15
CA ALA A 56 1.58 5.39 -3.54
C ALA A 56 2.00 4.19 -4.39
N THR A 57 1.05 3.43 -4.93
CA THR A 57 1.34 2.29 -5.81
C THR A 57 2.03 2.74 -7.09
N LYS A 58 1.60 3.84 -7.71
CA LYS A 58 2.24 4.40 -8.91
C LYS A 58 3.65 4.95 -8.68
N ASP A 59 3.91 5.47 -7.48
CA ASP A 59 5.24 5.95 -7.09
C ASP A 59 6.20 4.78 -6.78
N ILE A 60 5.71 3.71 -6.15
CA ILE A 60 6.53 2.54 -5.75
C ILE A 60 6.72 1.57 -6.93
N LYS A 61 5.69 1.38 -7.76
CA LYS A 61 5.62 0.38 -8.84
C LYS A 61 5.98 -1.04 -8.40
N PRO A 62 5.31 -1.60 -7.38
CA PRO A 62 5.57 -2.97 -6.96
C PRO A 62 5.02 -3.97 -8.00
N LYS A 63 5.57 -5.18 -8.03
CA LYS A 63 5.01 -6.26 -8.86
C LYS A 63 3.69 -6.76 -8.27
N ILE A 64 3.62 -6.88 -6.95
CA ILE A 64 2.43 -7.34 -6.21
C ILE A 64 2.06 -6.31 -5.15
N LEU A 65 0.78 -5.96 -5.06
CA LEU A 65 0.22 -5.10 -4.03
C LEU A 65 -0.77 -5.88 -3.15
N TYR A 66 -0.56 -5.84 -1.85
CA TYR A 66 -1.51 -6.27 -0.83
C TYR A 66 -2.04 -5.04 -0.08
N PRO A 67 -3.25 -4.54 -0.39
CA PRO A 67 -3.90 -3.61 0.52
C PRO A 67 -4.21 -4.31 1.85
N TYR A 68 -3.86 -3.70 2.97
CA TYR A 68 -4.13 -4.20 4.32
C TYR A 68 -4.65 -3.08 5.23
N HIS A 69 -5.01 -3.42 6.47
CA HIS A 69 -5.52 -2.48 7.47
C HIS A 69 -6.63 -1.59 6.88
N TYR A 70 -7.56 -2.20 6.16
CA TYR A 70 -8.60 -1.51 5.41
C TYR A 70 -9.98 -1.56 6.09
N GLY A 71 -10.08 -2.22 7.25
CA GLY A 71 -11.30 -2.34 8.04
C GLY A 71 -11.13 -1.83 9.46
N GLN A 72 -11.99 -2.31 10.35
CA GLN A 72 -12.01 -1.99 11.79
C GLN A 72 -12.12 -0.49 12.13
N THR A 73 -12.62 0.32 11.19
CA THR A 73 -12.98 1.73 11.42
C THR A 73 -14.46 1.96 11.17
N GLU A 74 -14.99 3.09 11.66
CA GLU A 74 -16.39 3.48 11.37
C GLU A 74 -16.62 3.70 9.87
N GLN A 75 -15.58 4.07 9.13
CA GLN A 75 -15.64 4.32 7.69
C GLN A 75 -15.20 3.09 6.91
N ILE A 76 -16.17 2.43 6.27
CA ILE A 76 -15.90 1.28 5.40
C ILE A 76 -15.07 1.71 4.18
N THR A 77 -13.89 1.11 4.02
CA THR A 77 -13.08 1.29 2.81
C THR A 77 -13.62 0.41 1.68
N PRO A 78 -14.00 0.97 0.52
CA PRO A 78 -14.45 0.19 -0.64
C PRO A 78 -13.25 -0.41 -1.38
N ILE A 79 -12.52 -1.34 -0.75
CA ILE A 79 -11.18 -1.74 -1.18
C ILE A 79 -11.10 -2.31 -2.60
N HIS A 80 -12.18 -2.89 -3.11
CA HIS A 80 -12.28 -3.34 -4.50
C HIS A 80 -12.13 -2.22 -5.54
N GLN A 81 -12.40 -0.96 -5.18
CA GLN A 81 -12.17 0.18 -6.06
C GLN A 81 -10.67 0.38 -6.37
N LEU A 82 -9.77 -0.08 -5.51
CA LEU A 82 -8.33 -0.01 -5.74
C LEU A 82 -7.91 -0.86 -6.95
N ILE A 83 -8.53 -2.02 -7.16
CA ILE A 83 -8.30 -2.85 -8.34
C ILE A 83 -8.67 -2.07 -9.61
N GLN A 84 -9.83 -1.43 -9.60
CA GLN A 84 -10.29 -0.64 -10.74
C GLN A 84 -9.40 0.58 -11.00
N ALA A 85 -8.92 1.24 -9.95
CA ALA A 85 -8.03 2.40 -10.06
C ALA A 85 -6.65 2.05 -10.63
N LEU A 86 -6.20 0.81 -10.44
CA LEU A 86 -4.89 0.31 -10.88
C LEU A 86 -4.97 -0.58 -12.13
N LYS A 87 -6.11 -0.65 -12.82
CA LYS A 87 -6.32 -1.57 -13.96
C LYS A 87 -5.36 -1.38 -15.14
N GLU A 88 -4.81 -0.18 -15.31
CA GLU A 88 -3.85 0.15 -16.38
C GLU A 88 -2.39 0.02 -15.92
N GLU A 89 -2.16 -0.24 -14.64
CA GLU A 89 -0.82 -0.37 -14.06
C GLU A 89 -0.35 -1.83 -14.11
N GLN A 90 0.95 -2.04 -14.29
CA GLN A 90 1.55 -3.37 -14.27
C GLN A 90 1.79 -3.87 -12.84
N VAL A 91 0.72 -3.99 -12.06
CA VAL A 91 0.74 -4.46 -10.66
C VAL A 91 -0.35 -5.50 -10.43
N GLU A 92 0.00 -6.61 -9.80
CA GLU A 92 -0.96 -7.61 -9.36
C GLU A 92 -1.55 -7.23 -7.99
N VAL A 93 -2.80 -6.77 -7.96
CA VAL A 93 -3.49 -6.44 -6.70
C VAL A 93 -4.14 -7.67 -6.09
N ARG A 94 -3.73 -8.04 -4.88
CA ARG A 94 -4.21 -9.22 -4.15
C ARG A 94 -4.96 -8.83 -2.88
N ILE A 95 -6.28 -8.87 -2.92
CA ILE A 95 -7.12 -8.67 -1.74
C ILE A 95 -7.11 -9.96 -0.90
N ARG A 96 -6.88 -9.84 0.40
CA ARG A 96 -6.96 -10.89 1.42
C ARG A 96 -7.69 -10.34 2.63
N ASN A 97 -8.23 -11.21 3.49
CA ASN A 97 -8.86 -10.79 4.74
C ASN A 97 -7.80 -10.24 5.70
N MET A 98 -7.55 -8.93 5.63
CA MET A 98 -6.54 -8.20 6.39
C MET A 98 -7.11 -6.85 6.86
N GLU A 99 -8.35 -6.90 7.36
CA GLU A 99 -9.09 -5.76 7.93
C GLU A 99 -8.50 -5.28 9.26
#